data_AF-A0A2V6KS25-F1
#
_entry.id   AF-A0A2V6KS25-F1
#
_cell.length_a   1.000
_cell.length_b   1.000
_cell.length_c   1.000
_cell.angle_alpha   90.00
_cell.angle_beta   90.00
_cell.angle_gamma   90.00
#
_symmetry.space_group_name_H-M   'P 1'
#
loop_
_entity.id
_entity.type
_entity.pdbx_description
1 polymer ?
#
loop_
_entity_poly.entity_id
_entity_poly.type
_entity_poly.pdbx_seq_one_letter_code
_entity_poly.pdbx_strand_id
1 'polypeptide(L)'
;MGGRLDATNAIQSDVSVITSINFDHEKWLGDTLPEIASEKAGIMKARVPVVSAPQQPEAEKVIRACAAECEAPLQFVTAPYDETPIALAGSYQKQNAALAIAAIREAKINLDNSAVARGLARIDWPARFQYWDERTIIDGAHNPAAARGLAKTWREIFGDQKATLVLAVLSDKNLRGICEALVPIANSVLLPKIRSERAAHPETLAKVLADITPPLPYSITPSVAEALDRARAKPNPILITGSLHFAGEVLVYLRGEPAAFEECTQ
;
A
#
# COMPACT_ATOMS: atom_id res chain seq x y z
N MET A 1 -6.10 -12.69 7.79
CA MET A 1 -6.23 -11.25 7.52
C MET A 1 -6.89 -10.58 8.72
N GLY A 2 -6.66 -9.29 8.95
CA GLY A 2 -7.24 -8.56 10.10
C GLY A 2 -6.27 -8.47 11.26
N GLY A 3 -6.46 -9.33 12.26
CA GLY A 3 -5.59 -9.44 13.43
C GLY A 3 -6.09 -10.49 14.40
N ARG A 4 -7.25 -10.26 15.01
CA ARG A 4 -7.85 -11.12 16.04
C ARG A 4 -7.90 -12.61 15.68
N LEU A 5 -8.37 -12.91 14.47
CA LEU A 5 -8.51 -14.28 13.95
C LEU A 5 -7.47 -14.63 12.87
N ASP A 6 -6.42 -13.81 12.73
CA ASP A 6 -5.33 -14.12 11.81
C ASP A 6 -4.50 -15.29 12.36
N ALA A 7 -4.06 -16.20 11.48
CA ALA A 7 -3.24 -17.35 11.89
C ALA A 7 -1.94 -16.91 12.60
N THR A 8 -1.39 -15.75 12.23
CA THR A 8 -0.21 -15.18 12.90
C THR A 8 -0.49 -14.79 14.35
N ASN A 9 -1.75 -14.57 14.74
CA ASN A 9 -2.11 -14.22 16.10
C ASN A 9 -1.95 -15.39 17.09
N ALA A 10 -1.63 -16.59 16.61
CA ALA A 10 -1.25 -17.73 17.46
C ALA A 10 0.07 -17.50 18.21
N ILE A 11 0.92 -16.57 17.75
CA ILE A 11 2.20 -16.27 18.41
C ILE A 11 2.02 -15.41 19.66
N GLN A 12 2.95 -15.53 20.60
CA GLN A 12 3.13 -14.60 21.70
C GLN A 12 4.20 -13.58 21.30
N SER A 13 3.78 -12.37 20.96
CA SER A 13 4.67 -11.28 20.53
C SER A 13 5.22 -10.49 21.72
N ASP A 14 6.47 -10.02 21.63
CA ASP A 14 7.06 -9.10 22.62
C ASP A 14 6.55 -7.66 22.49
N VAL A 15 6.05 -7.29 21.29
CA VAL A 15 5.46 -5.98 21.00
C VAL A 15 4.36 -6.17 19.96
N SER A 16 3.23 -5.49 20.14
CA SER A 16 2.20 -5.36 19.09
C SER A 16 2.35 -4.05 18.34
N VAL A 17 2.28 -4.10 17.01
CA VAL A 17 2.47 -2.93 16.14
C VAL A 17 1.22 -2.69 15.31
N ILE A 18 0.63 -1.50 15.42
CA ILE A 18 -0.54 -1.10 14.65
C ILE A 18 -0.17 0.03 13.68
N THR A 19 -0.10 -0.27 12.39
CA THR A 19 0.08 0.76 11.35
C THR A 19 -1.19 1.60 11.18
N SER A 20 -1.15 2.63 10.33
CA SER A 20 -2.36 3.43 10.06
C SER A 20 -3.52 2.56 9.57
N ILE A 21 -4.69 2.77 10.17
CA ILE A 21 -5.92 2.04 9.86
C ILE A 21 -6.77 2.89 8.93
N ASN A 22 -7.19 2.27 7.83
CA ASN A 22 -8.11 2.84 6.85
C ASN A 22 -9.06 1.74 6.37
N PHE A 23 -10.08 2.14 5.62
CA PHE A 23 -10.99 1.21 4.94
C PHE A 23 -10.22 0.32 3.96
N ASP A 24 -10.21 -0.97 4.27
CA ASP A 24 -9.70 -2.03 3.43
C ASP A 24 -10.27 -3.36 3.90
N HIS A 25 -10.52 -4.28 2.97
CA HIS A 25 -11.06 -5.61 3.26
C HIS A 25 -12.37 -5.59 4.08
N GLU A 26 -13.26 -4.63 3.81
CA GLU A 26 -14.51 -4.37 4.55
C GLU A 26 -15.39 -5.61 4.68
N LYS A 27 -15.48 -6.43 3.62
CA LYS A 27 -16.19 -7.73 3.62
C LYS A 27 -15.80 -8.68 4.76
N TRP A 28 -14.58 -8.56 5.28
CA TRP A 28 -14.02 -9.43 6.31
C TRP A 28 -13.82 -8.74 7.64
N LEU A 29 -13.56 -7.42 7.62
CA LEU A 29 -13.15 -6.67 8.80
C LEU A 29 -14.24 -5.74 9.36
N GLY A 30 -15.35 -5.60 8.65
CA GLY A 30 -16.45 -4.67 8.98
C GLY A 30 -16.50 -3.47 8.05
N ASP A 31 -17.65 -2.78 8.07
CA ASP A 31 -17.96 -1.67 7.18
C ASP A 31 -17.65 -0.30 7.82
N THR A 32 -17.11 -0.31 9.04
CA THR A 32 -16.77 0.91 9.80
C THR A 32 -15.33 0.89 10.31
N LEU A 33 -14.72 2.07 10.44
CA LEU A 33 -13.37 2.18 11.00
C LEU A 33 -13.23 1.56 12.41
N PRO A 34 -14.20 1.70 13.34
CA PRO A 34 -14.16 1.02 14.63
C PRO A 34 -14.13 -0.51 14.54
N GLU A 35 -14.88 -1.12 13.62
CA GLU A 35 -14.88 -2.58 13.43
C GLU A 35 -13.53 -3.05 12.91
N ILE A 36 -13.01 -2.38 11.86
CA ILE A 36 -11.69 -2.66 11.30
C ILE A 36 -10.60 -2.48 12.36
N ALA A 37 -10.72 -1.44 13.19
CA ALA A 37 -9.79 -1.20 14.30
C ALA A 37 -9.87 -2.28 15.37
N SER A 38 -11.06 -2.79 15.68
CA SER A 38 -11.25 -3.88 16.65
C SER A 38 -10.60 -5.17 16.18
N GLU A 39 -10.77 -5.51 14.90
CA GLU A 39 -10.11 -6.68 14.30
C GLU A 39 -8.58 -6.56 14.35
N LYS A 40 -8.03 -5.39 14.04
CA LYS A 40 -6.58 -5.15 14.05
C LYS A 40 -6.00 -5.07 15.46
N ALA A 41 -6.73 -4.47 16.40
CA ALA A 41 -6.34 -4.38 17.81
C ALA A 41 -6.33 -5.75 18.51
N GLY A 42 -7.05 -6.75 17.96
CA GLY A 42 -7.05 -8.11 18.50
C GLY A 42 -5.71 -8.86 18.45
N ILE A 43 -4.64 -8.26 17.91
CA ILE A 43 -3.27 -8.79 18.02
C ILE A 43 -2.64 -8.49 19.39
N MET A 44 -3.18 -7.54 20.15
CA MET A 44 -2.65 -7.14 21.45
C MET A 44 -2.61 -8.32 22.42
N LYS A 45 -1.52 -8.42 23.19
CA LYS A 45 -1.34 -9.44 24.23
C LYS A 45 -1.36 -8.79 25.60
N ALA A 46 -1.83 -9.53 26.60
CA ALA A 46 -1.95 -9.02 27.96
C ALA A 46 -0.59 -8.52 28.48
N ARG A 47 -0.55 -7.26 28.93
CA ARG A 47 0.63 -6.55 29.48
C ARG A 47 1.82 -6.41 28.52
N VAL A 48 1.62 -6.69 27.24
CA VAL A 48 2.64 -6.52 26.20
C VAL A 48 2.54 -5.12 25.61
N PRO A 49 3.66 -4.39 25.41
CA PRO A 49 3.62 -3.05 24.86
C PRO A 49 3.04 -3.01 23.44
N VAL A 50 2.35 -1.90 23.15
CA VAL A 50 1.75 -1.60 21.85
C VAL A 50 2.31 -0.29 21.34
N VAL A 51 2.80 -0.30 20.11
CA VAL A 51 3.12 0.92 19.36
C VAL A 51 2.16 1.08 18.19
N SER A 52 1.60 2.28 18.03
CA SER A 52 0.68 2.59 16.94
C SER A 52 1.16 3.82 16.17
N ALA A 53 0.96 3.81 14.84
CA ALA A 53 0.94 5.05 14.06
C ALA A 53 -0.22 5.96 14.54
N PRO A 54 -0.22 7.27 14.18
CA PRO A 54 -1.37 8.14 14.39
C PRO A 54 -2.60 7.59 13.66
N GLN A 55 -3.77 7.73 14.28
CA GLN A 55 -5.03 7.15 13.78
C GLN A 55 -6.11 8.21 13.65
N GLN A 56 -7.18 7.87 12.93
CA GLN A 56 -8.41 8.64 12.99
C GLN A 56 -9.05 8.50 14.39
N PRO A 57 -9.75 9.53 14.90
CA PRO A 57 -10.27 9.54 16.28
C PRO A 57 -11.08 8.30 16.65
N GLU A 58 -11.88 7.78 15.73
CA GLU A 58 -12.74 6.62 15.91
C GLU A 58 -11.94 5.33 16.08
N ALA A 59 -10.89 5.14 15.27
CA ALA A 59 -9.99 4.00 15.38
C ALA A 59 -9.08 4.11 16.61
N GLU A 60 -8.60 5.32 16.93
CA GLU A 60 -7.81 5.60 18.12
C GLU A 60 -8.55 5.21 19.40
N LYS A 61 -9.84 5.58 19.49
CA LYS A 61 -10.69 5.24 20.64
C LYS A 61 -10.74 3.74 20.89
N VAL A 62 -10.89 2.94 19.82
CA VAL A 62 -10.91 1.47 19.91
C VAL A 62 -9.56 0.92 20.35
N ILE A 63 -8.46 1.41 19.78
CA ILE A 63 -7.10 0.98 20.13
C ILE A 63 -6.81 1.27 21.62
N ARG A 64 -7.22 2.44 22.12
CA ARG A 64 -7.06 2.80 23.53
C ARG A 64 -7.88 1.90 24.45
N ALA A 65 -9.13 1.61 24.10
CA ALA A 65 -9.98 0.71 24.88
C ALA A 65 -9.38 -0.71 24.95
N CYS A 66 -8.97 -1.27 23.81
CA CYS A 66 -8.37 -2.60 23.75
C CYS A 66 -7.04 -2.68 24.52
N ALA A 67 -6.20 -1.65 24.43
CA ALA A 67 -4.95 -1.60 25.20
C ALA A 67 -5.23 -1.54 26.70
N ALA A 68 -6.25 -0.79 27.15
CA ALA A 68 -6.64 -0.75 28.55
C ALA A 68 -7.16 -2.11 29.05
N GLU A 69 -8.00 -2.79 28.27
CA GLU A 69 -8.47 -4.15 28.56
C GLU A 69 -7.34 -5.16 28.66
N CYS A 70 -6.31 -5.02 27.81
CA CYS A 70 -5.12 -5.87 27.85
C CYS A 70 -4.11 -5.46 28.93
N GLU A 71 -4.34 -4.40 29.71
CA GLU A 71 -3.33 -3.78 30.58
C GLU A 71 -2.01 -3.47 29.84
N ALA A 72 -2.09 -3.18 28.54
CA ALA A 72 -0.97 -3.02 27.64
C ALA A 72 -0.48 -1.56 27.59
N PRO A 73 0.83 -1.29 27.83
CA PRO A 73 1.39 0.04 27.62
C PRO A 73 1.23 0.47 26.16
N LEU A 74 0.56 1.59 25.91
CA LEU A 74 0.27 2.07 24.56
C LEU A 74 1.00 3.37 24.26
N GLN A 75 1.77 3.38 23.16
CA GLN A 75 2.42 4.56 22.60
C GLN A 75 1.88 4.84 21.19
N PHE A 76 1.41 6.07 20.96
CA PHE A 76 1.22 6.59 19.61
C PHE A 76 2.49 7.31 19.16
N VAL A 77 3.09 6.83 18.08
CA VAL A 77 4.31 7.41 17.50
C VAL A 77 3.90 8.52 16.55
N THR A 78 3.86 9.77 17.03
CA THR A 78 3.35 10.91 16.24
C THR A 78 4.42 11.69 15.48
N ALA A 79 5.67 11.64 15.95
CA ALA A 79 6.79 12.30 15.30
C ALA A 79 7.32 11.42 14.14
N PRO A 80 7.36 11.93 12.90
CA PRO A 80 7.98 11.20 11.79
C PRO A 80 9.50 11.14 11.97
N TYR A 81 10.14 10.11 11.42
CA TYR A 81 11.59 9.99 11.44
C TYR A 81 12.24 10.80 10.31
N ASP A 82 13.16 11.70 10.65
CA ASP A 82 13.84 12.58 9.69
C ASP A 82 15.36 12.70 9.89
N GLU A 83 15.96 11.89 10.77
CA GLU A 83 17.39 11.98 11.11
C GLU A 83 18.32 11.46 10.01
N THR A 84 17.90 10.43 9.25
CA THR A 84 18.71 9.83 8.17
C THR A 84 17.87 9.48 6.94
N PRO A 85 18.50 9.35 5.75
CA PRO A 85 17.79 8.98 4.53
C PRO A 85 17.11 7.60 4.62
N ILE A 86 15.93 7.49 4.01
CA ILE A 86 15.17 6.25 3.87
C ILE A 86 15.16 5.88 2.39
N ALA A 87 15.52 4.63 2.06
CA ALA A 87 15.58 4.17 0.67
C ALA A 87 14.22 4.17 -0.03
N LEU A 88 13.13 3.96 0.73
CA LEU A 88 11.77 3.97 0.21
C LEU A 88 11.29 5.41 -0.05
N ALA A 89 10.72 5.61 -1.23
CA ALA A 89 10.11 6.88 -1.63
C ALA A 89 8.78 7.15 -0.90
N GLY A 90 8.50 8.44 -0.72
CA GLY A 90 7.25 8.96 -0.16
C GLY A 90 7.36 9.43 1.28
N SER A 91 6.84 10.62 1.55
CA SER A 91 6.90 11.24 2.89
C SER A 91 6.28 10.39 4.01
N TYR A 92 5.30 9.54 3.70
CA TYR A 92 4.68 8.63 4.67
C TYR A 92 5.65 7.55 5.18
N GLN A 93 6.73 7.23 4.45
CA GLN A 93 7.72 6.25 4.89
C GLN A 93 8.48 6.72 6.13
N LYS A 94 8.59 8.03 6.36
CA LYS A 94 9.13 8.60 7.61
C LYS A 94 8.33 8.17 8.84
N GLN A 95 7.01 8.10 8.71
CA GLN A 95 6.12 7.63 9.76
C GLN A 95 6.23 6.11 9.97
N ASN A 96 6.35 5.34 8.88
CA ASN A 96 6.58 3.89 8.96
C ASN A 96 7.93 3.57 9.62
N ALA A 97 8.98 4.31 9.28
CA ALA A 97 10.30 4.18 9.89
C ALA A 97 10.26 4.50 11.38
N ALA A 98 9.63 5.61 11.78
CA ALA A 98 9.46 5.96 13.19
C ALA A 98 8.74 4.86 13.98
N LEU A 99 7.66 4.31 13.41
CA LEU A 99 6.91 3.22 14.03
C LEU A 99 7.76 1.95 14.18
N ALA A 100 8.50 1.57 13.14
CA ALA A 100 9.39 0.41 13.18
C ALA A 100 10.51 0.56 14.23
N ILE A 101 11.13 1.74 14.31
CA ILE A 101 12.15 2.05 15.32
C ILE A 101 11.56 1.97 16.74
N ALA A 102 10.37 2.54 16.95
CA ALA A 102 9.70 2.48 18.24
C ALA A 102 9.38 1.02 18.63
N ALA A 103 8.93 0.20 17.69
CA ALA A 103 8.66 -1.22 17.93
C ALA A 103 9.93 -1.97 18.40
N ILE A 104 11.05 -1.78 17.72
CA ILE A 104 12.33 -2.43 18.08
C ILE A 104 12.79 -1.98 19.48
N ARG A 105 12.65 -0.69 19.79
CA ARG A 105 12.98 -0.13 21.12
C ARG A 105 12.08 -0.71 22.22
N GLU A 106 10.78 -0.88 21.96
CA GLU A 106 9.88 -1.51 22.93
C GLU A 106 10.18 -3.00 23.14
N ALA A 107 10.63 -3.69 22.10
CA ALA A 107 11.09 -5.08 22.18
C ALA A 107 12.41 -5.23 22.97
N LYS A 108 12.97 -4.13 23.47
CA LYS A 108 14.26 -4.07 24.19
C LYS A 108 15.43 -4.66 23.40
N ILE A 109 15.31 -4.64 22.07
CA ILE A 109 16.39 -5.01 21.16
C ILE A 109 17.32 -3.79 21.05
N ASN A 110 18.61 -4.01 21.33
CA ASN A 110 19.60 -2.95 21.24
C ASN A 110 19.71 -2.44 19.80
N LEU A 111 19.44 -1.15 19.60
CA LEU A 111 19.37 -0.51 18.29
C LEU A 111 20.12 0.82 18.35
N ASP A 112 21.37 0.81 17.90
CA ASP A 112 22.16 2.03 17.78
C ASP A 112 21.79 2.83 16.52
N ASN A 113 22.08 4.13 16.53
CA ASN A 113 21.76 5.03 15.43
C ASN A 113 22.43 4.63 14.11
N SER A 114 23.59 3.97 14.16
CA SER A 114 24.30 3.51 12.97
C SER A 114 23.58 2.32 12.31
N ALA A 115 22.99 1.43 13.12
CA ALA A 115 22.17 0.31 12.67
C ALA A 115 20.87 0.82 12.04
N VAL A 116 20.22 1.81 12.65
CA VAL A 116 19.05 2.49 12.07
C VAL A 116 19.39 3.08 10.70
N ALA A 117 20.44 3.89 10.62
CA ALA A 117 20.84 4.55 9.39
C ALA A 117 21.15 3.54 8.26
N ARG A 118 21.91 2.48 8.57
CA ARG A 118 22.23 1.42 7.60
C ARG A 118 21.00 0.64 7.16
N GLY A 119 20.10 0.32 8.10
CA GLY A 119 18.87 -0.43 7.82
C GLY A 119 17.94 0.35 6.90
N LEU A 120 17.67 1.62 7.22
CA LEU A 120 16.78 2.48 6.45
C LEU A 120 17.33 2.82 5.06
N ALA A 121 18.64 2.96 4.91
CA ALA A 121 19.28 3.29 3.64
C ALA A 121 19.36 2.11 2.65
N ARG A 122 19.07 0.87 3.07
CA ARG A 122 19.24 -0.35 2.25
C ARG A 122 17.94 -1.14 2.05
N ILE A 123 16.79 -0.56 2.38
CA ILE A 123 15.50 -1.24 2.23
C ILE A 123 15.24 -1.47 0.74
N ASP A 124 15.07 -2.73 0.36
CA ASP A 124 14.46 -3.12 -0.91
C ASP A 124 13.08 -3.70 -0.61
N TRP A 125 12.04 -3.04 -1.13
CA TRP A 125 10.65 -3.46 -0.94
C TRP A 125 9.93 -3.46 -2.29
N PRO A 126 9.75 -4.64 -2.92
CA PRO A 126 9.09 -4.74 -4.20
C PRO A 126 7.71 -4.10 -4.21
N ALA A 127 7.39 -3.41 -5.31
CA ALA A 127 6.11 -2.72 -5.51
C ALA A 127 5.74 -1.69 -4.41
N ARG A 128 6.73 -1.00 -3.82
CA ARG A 128 6.54 0.16 -2.95
C ARG A 128 7.24 1.37 -3.55
N PHE A 129 6.54 2.06 -4.45
CA PHE A 129 7.09 3.11 -5.31
C PHE A 129 8.46 2.69 -5.89
N GLN A 130 8.53 1.46 -6.40
CA GLN A 130 9.77 0.85 -6.84
C GLN A 130 10.13 1.37 -8.23
N TYR A 131 11.32 1.93 -8.38
CA TYR A 131 11.93 2.18 -9.68
C TYR A 131 12.33 0.84 -10.30
N TRP A 132 11.70 0.48 -11.41
CA TRP A 132 12.15 -0.64 -12.23
C TRP A 132 13.26 -0.22 -13.20
N ASP A 133 13.09 0.95 -13.81
CA ASP A 133 14.08 1.64 -14.63
C ASP A 133 13.91 3.16 -14.44
N GLU A 134 14.63 3.98 -15.21
CA GLU A 134 14.59 5.46 -15.09
C GLU A 134 13.19 6.06 -15.30
N ARG A 135 12.27 5.35 -15.97
CA ARG A 135 10.95 5.84 -16.35
C ARG A 135 9.80 5.06 -15.73
N THR A 136 10.03 3.84 -15.26
CA THR A 136 8.98 2.92 -14.85
C THR A 136 8.93 2.76 -13.33
N ILE A 137 7.80 3.13 -12.74
CA ILE A 137 7.50 2.99 -11.31
C ILE A 137 6.45 1.91 -11.10
N ILE A 138 6.65 1.03 -10.12
CA ILE A 138 5.73 -0.04 -9.75
C ILE A 138 5.28 0.17 -8.30
N ASP A 139 3.98 0.20 -8.05
CA ASP A 139 3.43 0.36 -6.70
C ASP A 139 2.16 -0.48 -6.47
N GLY A 140 2.04 -1.08 -5.28
CA GLY A 140 0.93 -1.94 -4.89
C GLY A 140 -0.32 -1.23 -4.34
N ALA A 141 -0.46 0.09 -4.50
CA ALA A 141 -1.65 0.83 -4.03
C ALA A 141 -2.94 0.24 -4.61
N HIS A 142 -3.88 -0.11 -3.72
CA HIS A 142 -5.09 -0.86 -4.07
C HIS A 142 -6.33 -0.48 -3.25
N ASN A 143 -6.23 0.62 -2.52
CA ASN A 143 -7.35 1.24 -1.82
C ASN A 143 -7.22 2.78 -1.97
N PRO A 144 -8.29 3.55 -1.72
CA PRO A 144 -8.26 5.00 -1.92
C PRO A 144 -7.18 5.72 -1.09
N ALA A 145 -6.90 5.27 0.14
CA ALA A 145 -5.89 5.88 1.00
C ALA A 145 -4.47 5.67 0.44
N ALA A 146 -4.15 4.45 0.02
CA ALA A 146 -2.88 4.12 -0.63
C ALA A 146 -2.73 4.84 -1.96
N ALA A 147 -3.79 4.92 -2.78
CA ALA A 147 -3.76 5.64 -4.06
C ALA A 147 -3.52 7.14 -3.87
N ARG A 148 -4.10 7.77 -2.84
CA ARG A 148 -3.80 9.17 -2.48
C ARG A 148 -2.35 9.33 -2.01
N GLY A 149 -1.84 8.40 -1.20
CA GLY A 149 -0.43 8.37 -0.79
C GLY A 149 0.51 8.28 -1.98
N LEU A 150 0.23 7.37 -2.91
CA LEU A 150 0.95 7.21 -4.17
C LEU A 150 0.91 8.49 -5.02
N ALA A 151 -0.28 9.09 -5.19
CA ALA A 151 -0.42 10.33 -5.95
C ALA A 151 0.29 11.53 -5.30
N LYS A 152 0.40 11.54 -3.97
CA LYS A 152 1.21 12.54 -3.25
C LYS A 152 2.70 12.31 -3.52
N THR A 153 3.19 11.08 -3.35
CA THR A 153 4.60 10.73 -3.61
C THR A 153 5.00 10.99 -5.05
N TRP A 154 4.10 10.72 -6.00
CA TRP A 154 4.32 11.05 -7.41
C TRP A 154 4.59 12.54 -7.60
N ARG A 155 3.75 13.42 -7.02
CA ARG A 155 3.95 14.88 -7.11
C ARG A 155 5.20 15.35 -6.36
N GLU A 156 5.54 14.74 -5.24
CA GLU A 156 6.77 15.05 -4.49
C GLU A 156 8.03 14.82 -5.34
N ILE A 157 8.01 13.81 -6.23
CA ILE A 157 9.17 13.39 -7.02
C ILE A 157 9.16 14.00 -8.42
N PHE A 158 8.03 13.92 -9.11
CA PHE A 158 7.87 14.27 -10.53
C PHE A 158 7.20 15.65 -10.73
N GLY A 159 6.81 16.33 -9.66
CA GLY A 159 6.09 17.60 -9.75
C GLY A 159 4.77 17.48 -10.52
N ASP A 160 4.63 18.31 -11.56
CA ASP A 160 3.43 18.32 -12.42
C ASP A 160 3.47 17.31 -13.56
N GLN A 161 4.59 16.58 -13.74
CA GLN A 161 4.72 15.60 -14.80
C GLN A 161 3.69 14.47 -14.62
N LYS A 162 2.93 14.20 -15.69
CA LYS A 162 1.87 13.20 -15.70
C LYS A 162 2.38 11.84 -16.16
N ALA A 163 1.86 10.77 -15.56
CA ALA A 163 2.21 9.39 -15.88
C ALA A 163 1.41 8.82 -17.07
N THR A 164 2.00 7.91 -17.83
CA THR A 164 1.23 6.84 -18.46
C THR A 164 0.90 5.82 -17.37
N LEU A 165 -0.36 5.80 -16.95
CA LEU A 165 -0.84 4.91 -15.90
C LEU A 165 -1.19 3.55 -16.50
N VAL A 166 -0.61 2.47 -16.00
CA VAL A 166 -1.05 1.10 -16.25
C VAL A 166 -1.75 0.61 -14.99
N LEU A 167 -3.05 0.36 -15.08
CA LEU A 167 -3.91 0.15 -13.92
C LEU A 167 -4.68 -1.17 -14.02
N ALA A 168 -4.52 -2.01 -13.01
CA ALA A 168 -5.40 -3.16 -12.78
C ALA A 168 -5.68 -3.34 -11.29
N VAL A 169 -6.97 -3.37 -10.95
CA VAL A 169 -7.49 -3.36 -9.57
C VAL A 169 -8.35 -4.59 -9.34
N LEU A 170 -8.37 -5.13 -8.11
CA LEU A 170 -9.27 -6.22 -7.75
C LEU A 170 -10.72 -5.72 -7.60
N SER A 171 -11.68 -6.56 -7.98
CA SER A 171 -13.11 -6.24 -8.06
C SER A 171 -13.77 -5.92 -6.72
N ASP A 172 -13.19 -6.41 -5.62
CA ASP A 172 -13.66 -6.18 -4.25
C ASP A 172 -13.19 -4.85 -3.65
N LYS A 173 -12.41 -4.05 -4.40
CA LYS A 173 -11.87 -2.76 -3.95
C LYS A 173 -12.74 -1.59 -4.40
N ASN A 174 -12.56 -0.45 -3.73
CA ASN A 174 -13.21 0.82 -4.10
C ASN A 174 -12.58 1.39 -5.39
N LEU A 175 -13.05 0.92 -6.55
CA LEU A 175 -12.54 1.29 -7.87
C LEU A 175 -12.60 2.80 -8.11
N ARG A 176 -13.74 3.43 -7.78
CA ARG A 176 -13.96 4.87 -7.97
C ARG A 176 -12.98 5.71 -7.16
N GLY A 177 -12.84 5.45 -5.87
CA GLY A 177 -11.93 6.20 -5.00
C GLY A 177 -10.45 6.03 -5.36
N ILE A 178 -10.06 4.87 -5.91
CA ILE A 178 -8.71 4.67 -6.46
C ILE A 178 -8.53 5.51 -7.73
N CYS A 179 -9.47 5.44 -8.68
CA CYS A 179 -9.39 6.20 -9.92
C CYS A 179 -9.38 7.71 -9.65
N GLU A 180 -10.25 8.23 -8.78
CA GLU A 180 -10.30 9.65 -8.40
C GLU A 180 -8.98 10.15 -7.79
N ALA A 181 -8.28 9.29 -7.05
CA ALA A 181 -6.98 9.65 -6.48
C ALA A 181 -5.85 9.68 -7.53
N LEU A 182 -5.90 8.81 -8.54
CA LEU A 182 -4.83 8.64 -9.54
C LEU A 182 -5.02 9.47 -10.81
N VAL A 183 -6.27 9.74 -11.23
CA VAL A 183 -6.57 10.55 -12.42
C VAL A 183 -5.81 11.88 -12.44
N PRO A 184 -5.71 12.64 -11.32
CA PRO A 184 -4.98 13.91 -11.31
C PRO A 184 -3.49 13.83 -11.64
N ILE A 185 -2.86 12.66 -11.57
CA ILE A 185 -1.44 12.47 -11.90
C ILE A 185 -1.22 11.71 -13.22
N ALA A 186 -2.30 11.32 -13.91
CA ALA A 186 -2.23 10.53 -15.13
C ALA A 186 -2.44 11.39 -16.39
N ASN A 187 -1.71 11.06 -17.45
CA ASN A 187 -1.86 11.61 -18.80
C ASN A 187 -2.77 10.72 -19.67
N SER A 188 -2.62 9.41 -19.50
CA SER A 188 -3.46 8.40 -20.14
C SER A 188 -3.44 7.11 -19.32
N VAL A 189 -4.47 6.28 -19.45
CA VAL A 189 -4.58 5.00 -18.75
C VAL A 189 -4.57 3.82 -19.71
N LEU A 190 -3.82 2.78 -19.36
CA LEU A 190 -3.85 1.47 -20.01
C LEU A 190 -4.42 0.46 -19.02
N LEU A 191 -5.46 -0.26 -19.46
CA LEU A 191 -6.19 -1.22 -18.64
C LEU A 191 -5.93 -2.64 -19.19
N PRO A 192 -4.87 -3.33 -18.73
CA PRO A 192 -4.61 -4.69 -19.16
C PRO A 192 -5.59 -5.68 -18.56
N LYS A 193 -5.90 -6.73 -19.32
CA LYS A 193 -6.40 -7.97 -18.73
C LYS A 193 -5.24 -8.64 -17.95
N ILE A 194 -5.47 -8.95 -16.68
CA ILE A 194 -4.52 -9.58 -15.77
C ILE A 194 -4.93 -11.02 -15.43
N ARG A 195 -3.99 -11.84 -14.97
CA ARG A 195 -4.21 -13.25 -14.63
C ARG A 195 -4.71 -13.41 -13.19
N SER A 196 -5.94 -12.94 -12.95
CA SER A 196 -6.62 -13.13 -11.65
C SER A 196 -8.13 -13.11 -11.83
N GLU A 197 -8.82 -14.13 -11.33
CA GLU A 197 -10.29 -14.19 -11.32
C GLU A 197 -10.91 -13.08 -10.44
N ARG A 198 -10.15 -12.61 -9.45
CA ARG A 198 -10.56 -11.52 -8.56
C ARG A 198 -10.44 -10.15 -9.21
N ALA A 199 -9.77 -10.02 -10.35
CA ALA A 199 -9.56 -8.76 -11.04
C ALA A 199 -10.89 -8.13 -11.48
N ALA A 200 -11.01 -6.81 -11.35
CA ALA A 200 -12.07 -6.10 -12.04
C ALA A 200 -11.85 -6.22 -13.56
N HIS A 201 -12.93 -6.50 -14.30
CA HIS A 201 -12.88 -6.45 -15.76
C HIS A 201 -12.40 -5.06 -16.23
N PRO A 202 -11.48 -4.96 -17.21
CA PRO A 202 -11.01 -3.68 -17.74
C PRO A 202 -12.14 -2.75 -18.17
N GLU A 203 -13.22 -3.30 -18.71
CA GLU A 203 -14.43 -2.57 -19.12
C GLU A 203 -15.12 -1.89 -17.93
N THR A 204 -15.09 -2.50 -16.74
CA THR A 204 -15.64 -1.91 -15.51
C THR A 204 -14.81 -0.71 -15.08
N LEU A 205 -13.47 -0.83 -15.09
CA LEU A 205 -12.57 0.30 -14.81
C LEU A 205 -12.72 1.42 -15.84
N ALA A 206 -12.87 1.07 -17.13
CA ALA A 206 -13.11 2.03 -18.20
C ALA A 206 -14.37 2.86 -17.98
N LYS A 207 -15.48 2.23 -17.55
CA LYS A 207 -16.71 2.94 -17.18
C LYS A 207 -16.50 3.91 -16.02
N VAL A 208 -15.83 3.45 -14.95
CA VAL A 208 -15.50 4.30 -13.79
C VAL A 208 -14.66 5.50 -14.20
N LEU A 209 -13.66 5.31 -15.07
CA LEU A 209 -12.81 6.40 -15.58
C LEU A 209 -13.59 7.37 -16.48
N ALA A 210 -14.51 6.87 -17.31
CA ALA A 210 -15.35 7.71 -18.16
C ALA A 210 -16.30 8.61 -17.36
N ASP A 211 -16.73 8.16 -16.18
CA ASP A 211 -17.60 8.92 -15.28
C ASP A 211 -16.87 9.99 -14.45
N ILE A 212 -15.53 10.02 -14.46
CA ILE A 212 -14.73 11.00 -13.71
C ILE A 212 -14.52 12.25 -14.57
N THR A 213 -14.74 13.44 -13.97
CA THR A 213 -14.54 14.73 -14.63
C THR A 213 -13.22 15.38 -14.20
N PRO A 214 -12.36 15.86 -15.12
CA PRO A 214 -12.46 15.76 -16.59
C PRO A 214 -12.14 14.34 -17.11
N PRO A 215 -12.66 13.95 -18.29
CA PRO A 215 -12.41 12.64 -18.86
C PRO A 215 -10.93 12.46 -19.23
N LEU A 216 -10.35 11.34 -18.81
CA LEU A 216 -8.96 10.97 -19.06
C LEU A 216 -8.88 9.93 -20.20
N PRO A 217 -8.00 10.09 -21.21
CA PRO A 217 -7.85 9.08 -22.26
C PRO A 217 -7.46 7.72 -21.69
N TYR A 218 -8.20 6.67 -22.06
CA TYR A 218 -7.90 5.30 -21.65
C TYR A 218 -7.93 4.32 -22.83
N SER A 219 -7.29 3.16 -22.68
CA SER A 219 -7.39 2.05 -23.62
C SER A 219 -7.30 0.72 -22.91
N ILE A 220 -8.17 -0.22 -23.29
CA ILE A 220 -8.10 -1.61 -22.84
C ILE A 220 -7.06 -2.34 -23.69
N THR A 221 -6.29 -3.22 -23.05
CA THR A 221 -5.29 -4.06 -23.72
C THR A 221 -5.50 -5.52 -23.34
N PRO A 222 -5.29 -6.47 -24.26
CA PRO A 222 -5.59 -7.88 -24.04
C PRO A 222 -4.62 -8.58 -23.07
N SER A 223 -3.48 -7.95 -22.74
CA SER A 223 -2.48 -8.51 -21.83
C SER A 223 -1.63 -7.42 -21.16
N VAL A 224 -0.96 -7.80 -20.06
CA VAL A 224 0.07 -6.99 -19.40
C VAL A 224 1.21 -6.65 -20.36
N ALA A 225 1.67 -7.61 -21.15
CA ALA A 225 2.76 -7.41 -22.12
C ALA A 225 2.45 -6.24 -23.08
N GLU A 226 1.26 -6.27 -23.69
CA GLU A 226 0.86 -5.23 -24.65
C GLU A 226 0.67 -3.86 -23.97
N ALA A 227 0.14 -3.82 -22.75
CA ALA A 227 0.08 -2.58 -21.98
C ALA A 227 1.47 -1.98 -21.75
N LEU A 228 2.45 -2.81 -21.39
CA LEU A 228 3.82 -2.34 -21.14
C LEU A 228 4.49 -1.85 -22.42
N ASP A 229 4.32 -2.55 -23.55
CA ASP A 229 4.86 -2.11 -24.83
C ASP A 229 4.27 -0.76 -25.27
N ARG A 230 2.95 -0.62 -25.15
CA ARG A 230 2.26 0.65 -25.44
C ARG A 230 2.65 1.77 -24.48
N ALA A 231 2.92 1.45 -23.21
CA ALA A 231 3.38 2.42 -22.23
C ALA A 231 4.79 2.93 -22.54
N ARG A 232 5.70 2.02 -22.91
CA ARG A 232 7.10 2.34 -23.29
C ARG A 232 7.19 3.19 -24.55
N ALA A 233 6.26 3.00 -25.49
CA ALA A 233 6.17 3.79 -26.71
C ALA A 233 5.73 5.26 -26.48
N LYS A 234 5.16 5.59 -25.31
CA LYS A 234 4.79 6.97 -24.94
C LYS A 234 5.99 7.70 -24.33
N PRO A 235 6.04 9.05 -24.34
CA PRO A 235 7.16 9.80 -23.77
C PRO A 235 7.10 9.97 -22.24
N ASN A 236 5.90 9.87 -21.64
CA ASN A 236 5.70 10.08 -20.21
C ASN A 236 6.36 8.98 -19.34
N PRO A 237 6.71 9.27 -18.07
CA PRO A 237 7.00 8.24 -17.09
C PRO A 237 5.82 7.27 -16.95
N ILE A 238 6.10 6.02 -16.60
CA ILE A 238 5.13 4.94 -16.51
C ILE A 238 4.87 4.66 -15.03
N LEU A 239 3.59 4.65 -14.63
CA LEU A 239 3.18 4.23 -13.30
C LEU A 239 2.34 2.96 -13.43
N ILE A 240 2.77 1.88 -12.77
CA ILE A 240 2.08 0.60 -12.77
C ILE A 240 1.53 0.36 -11.38
N THR A 241 0.20 0.25 -11.24
CA THR A 241 -0.42 0.13 -9.91
C THR A 241 -1.83 -0.47 -9.95
N GLY A 242 -2.48 -0.59 -8.78
CA GLY A 242 -3.87 -1.01 -8.62
C GLY A 242 -4.05 -2.26 -7.76
N SER A 243 -3.04 -3.13 -7.68
CA SER A 243 -3.00 -4.27 -6.75
C SER A 243 -1.59 -4.83 -6.61
N LEU A 244 -1.31 -5.47 -5.46
CA LEU A 244 -0.07 -6.24 -5.28
C LEU A 244 -0.03 -7.49 -6.19
N HIS A 245 -1.19 -8.09 -6.49
CA HIS A 245 -1.28 -9.20 -7.47
C HIS A 245 -0.82 -8.76 -8.86
N PHE A 246 -1.34 -7.64 -9.34
CA PHE A 246 -0.93 -7.07 -10.61
C PHE A 246 0.55 -6.65 -10.62
N ALA A 247 1.02 -5.99 -9.56
CA ALA A 247 2.43 -5.64 -9.43
C ALA A 247 3.34 -6.88 -9.47
N GLY A 248 2.93 -7.98 -8.84
CA GLY A 248 3.61 -9.27 -8.91
C GLY A 248 3.67 -9.84 -10.34
N GLU A 249 2.56 -9.84 -11.07
CA GLU A 249 2.49 -10.30 -12.46
C GLU A 249 3.44 -9.49 -13.36
N VAL A 250 3.45 -8.17 -13.19
CA VAL A 250 4.34 -7.25 -13.91
C VAL A 250 5.80 -7.53 -13.58
N LEU A 251 6.15 -7.67 -12.31
CA LEU A 251 7.54 -7.93 -11.90
C LEU A 251 8.06 -9.24 -12.47
N VAL A 252 7.24 -10.29 -12.45
CA VAL A 252 7.57 -11.59 -13.05
C VAL A 252 7.78 -11.45 -14.57
N TYR A 253 6.88 -10.75 -15.26
CA TYR A 253 7.03 -10.49 -16.69
C TYR A 253 8.33 -9.72 -17.00
N LEU A 254 8.61 -8.66 -16.25
CA LEU A 254 9.78 -7.80 -16.47
C LEU A 254 11.11 -8.49 -16.16
N ARG A 255 11.12 -9.47 -15.24
CA ARG A 255 12.29 -10.32 -14.95
C ARG A 255 12.52 -11.41 -16.00
N GLY A 256 11.58 -11.63 -16.91
CA GLY A 256 11.66 -12.71 -17.90
C GLY A 256 11.35 -14.09 -17.31
N GLU A 257 10.61 -14.15 -16.21
CA GLU A 257 10.31 -15.38 -15.47
C GLU A 257 8.80 -15.74 -15.48
N PRO A 258 8.06 -15.66 -16.60
CA PRO A 258 6.59 -15.70 -16.62
C PRO A 258 5.95 -16.96 -15.99
N ALA A 259 6.72 -18.05 -15.82
CA ALA A 259 6.28 -19.27 -15.15
C ALA A 259 6.32 -19.19 -13.60
N ALA A 260 7.00 -18.19 -13.03
CA ALA A 260 7.08 -17.96 -11.59
C ALA A 260 5.83 -17.27 -11.02
N PHE A 261 4.92 -16.80 -11.88
CA PHE A 261 3.63 -16.26 -11.45
C PHE A 261 2.59 -17.37 -11.43
N GLU A 262 2.30 -17.90 -10.24
CA GLU A 262 1.15 -18.77 -10.03
C GLU A 262 -0.13 -17.92 -10.02
N GLU A 263 -1.17 -18.38 -10.71
CA GLU A 263 -2.50 -17.78 -10.61
C GLU A 263 -2.99 -17.92 -9.17
N CYS A 264 -2.95 -16.82 -8.42
CA CYS A 264 -3.42 -16.82 -7.04
C CYS A 264 -4.95 -16.89 -7.05
N THR A 265 -5.51 -18.05 -6.71
CA THR A 265 -6.96 -18.32 -6.61
C THR A 265 -7.57 -17.89 -5.26
N GLN A 266 -6.80 -17.22 -4.39
CA GLN A 266 -7.25 -16.74 -3.07
C GLN A 266 -7.49 -15.24 -3.06
#